data_AF-A0ABD3PKU7-F1
#
_entry.id   AF-A0ABD3PKU7-F1
#
_cell.length_a   1.000
_cell.length_b   1.000
_cell.length_c   1.000
_cell.angle_alpha   90.00
_cell.angle_beta   90.00
_cell.angle_gamma   90.00
#
_symmetry.space_group_name_H-M   'P 1'
#
loop_
_entity.id
_entity.type
_entity.pdbx_description
1 polymer ?
#
loop_
_entity_poly.entity_id
_entity_poly.type
_entity_poly.pdbx_seq_one_letter_code
_entity_poly.pdbx_strand_id
1 'polypeptide(L)'
;MMNSRSIGSGSGSGSGSISDGDGTLILPPPRMAGTTAPQPHHASSSAADWEYSDQDDSSRRKGQSQNDIIYYEPPIFLTQSTHSFLFTEPTCSLPFAFASLVMAMSFACLVLALLYNLYDAGDGNNPLNVPVNVNVTVKITQYLALTIGLLMEEEIPESLYLLRVISKRSLRGAEPDIRYSKFVTCALLRVISGYLFIVNFFVVVVQETSVIGIFFDGLALQFLQQIDDVAFRLARFSVFGTRIKRASMRRCFQREFQKSPPERRKKVTRFVGALYLVNFCIMMTGMAVITARQSRGQYTCQSITTRFGDNIWENAFVVNSTTGRFSGEKFDLIYSYFNGVYVANGTRDGRPVYTEQNKGDSSPYQVKVGATIRYCKEERAWVFMHEHIHKDAMTLGSSCPWLLRSPETDSFNLMEVLGDWSIWTGTISTNAAFRTTCNFCKTYVDCNYHGVCIDGRCVCEISESDGRPLYTGEHCEHPRACERLVGNGGGRWEILSKDDNTHWTVYGRGVYRLLDEEANSTISDDHV
;
A
#
# COMPACT_ATOMS: atom_id res chain seq x y z
N MET A 1 -25.51 22.19 29.93
CA MET A 1 -26.31 21.14 30.61
C MET A 1 -27.20 20.50 29.56
N MET A 2 -26.73 19.42 28.95
CA MET A 2 -27.46 18.65 27.95
C MET A 2 -27.39 17.18 28.35
N ASN A 3 -28.58 16.60 28.53
CA ASN A 3 -28.84 15.20 28.84
C ASN A 3 -28.55 14.32 27.62
N SER A 4 -27.66 13.35 27.78
CA SER A 4 -27.45 12.27 26.81
C SER A 4 -28.10 11.00 27.35
N ARG A 5 -29.10 10.51 26.61
CA ARG A 5 -29.83 9.26 26.84
C ARG A 5 -28.91 8.06 26.61
N SER A 6 -28.91 7.13 27.57
CA SER A 6 -28.33 5.79 27.46
C SER A 6 -29.17 4.91 26.54
N ILE A 7 -28.54 4.27 25.56
CA ILE A 7 -29.11 3.15 24.81
C ILE A 7 -28.67 1.88 25.53
N GLY A 8 -29.65 1.12 26.04
CA GLY A 8 -29.43 -0.18 26.65
C GLY A 8 -29.27 -1.27 25.59
N SER A 9 -28.19 -2.03 25.70
CA SER A 9 -27.96 -3.27 24.96
C SER A 9 -28.50 -4.44 25.80
N GLY A 10 -29.65 -4.98 25.37
CA GLY A 10 -30.22 -6.21 25.91
C GLY A 10 -29.48 -7.43 25.38
N SER A 11 -28.92 -8.23 26.28
CA SER A 11 -28.39 -9.57 26.06
C SER A 11 -29.53 -10.58 25.99
N GLY A 12 -29.82 -11.10 24.80
CA GLY A 12 -30.74 -12.21 24.57
C GLY A 12 -29.97 -13.49 24.25
N SER A 13 -29.84 -14.35 25.25
CA SER A 13 -29.37 -15.73 25.15
C SER A 13 -30.46 -16.62 24.55
N GLY A 14 -30.19 -17.23 23.40
CA GLY A 14 -31.06 -18.21 22.73
C GLY A 14 -30.26 -19.45 22.34
N SER A 15 -30.36 -20.48 23.16
CA SER A 15 -29.89 -21.84 22.90
C SER A 15 -30.84 -22.54 21.93
N GLY A 16 -30.34 -22.94 20.75
CA GLY A 16 -31.07 -23.74 19.77
C GLY A 16 -30.20 -24.89 19.27
N SER A 17 -30.47 -26.09 19.78
CA SER A 17 -29.97 -27.37 19.31
C SER A 17 -30.52 -27.67 17.91
N ILE A 18 -29.65 -27.96 16.94
CA ILE A 18 -30.03 -28.49 15.63
C ILE A 18 -29.31 -29.82 15.43
N SER A 19 -30.13 -30.86 15.33
CA SER A 19 -29.79 -32.26 15.08
C SER A 19 -29.51 -32.53 13.61
N ASP A 20 -28.71 -33.57 13.38
CA ASP A 20 -28.34 -34.16 12.10
C ASP A 20 -29.52 -34.44 11.16
N GLY A 21 -29.29 -34.23 9.87
CA GLY A 21 -30.21 -34.55 8.79
C GLY A 21 -29.46 -34.68 7.46
N ASP A 22 -28.96 -35.88 7.21
CA ASP A 22 -28.34 -36.35 5.97
C ASP A 22 -29.35 -36.30 4.79
N GLY A 23 -28.93 -35.80 3.62
CA GLY A 23 -29.86 -35.54 2.51
C GLY A 23 -29.20 -35.04 1.23
N THR A 24 -28.39 -35.89 0.60
CA THR A 24 -27.76 -35.65 -0.71
C THR A 24 -28.82 -35.66 -1.82
N LEU A 25 -29.21 -34.47 -2.32
CA LEU A 25 -30.07 -34.30 -3.50
C LEU A 25 -29.23 -33.84 -4.70
N ILE A 26 -28.96 -34.77 -5.62
CA ILE A 26 -28.33 -34.51 -6.92
C ILE A 26 -29.39 -33.90 -7.85
N LEU A 27 -29.18 -32.64 -8.27
CA LEU A 27 -29.97 -31.99 -9.31
C LEU A 27 -29.34 -32.21 -10.69
N PRO A 28 -30.13 -32.54 -11.74
CA PRO A 28 -29.63 -32.65 -13.11
C PRO A 28 -29.43 -31.26 -13.77
N PRO A 29 -28.55 -31.16 -14.78
CA PRO A 29 -28.27 -29.91 -15.48
C PRO A 29 -29.45 -29.48 -16.40
N PRO A 30 -29.64 -28.16 -16.61
CA PRO A 30 -30.72 -27.67 -17.46
C PRO A 30 -30.44 -27.91 -18.94
N ARG A 31 -31.45 -28.46 -19.63
CA ARG A 31 -31.56 -28.54 -21.10
C ARG A 31 -31.64 -27.13 -21.70
N MET A 32 -30.73 -26.80 -22.61
CA MET A 32 -30.90 -25.65 -23.52
C MET A 32 -31.88 -26.03 -24.65
N ALA A 33 -33.04 -25.38 -24.66
CA ALA A 33 -33.95 -25.36 -25.80
C ALA A 33 -33.66 -24.11 -26.63
N GLY A 34 -33.32 -24.31 -27.90
CA GLY A 34 -33.15 -23.24 -28.87
C GLY A 34 -34.48 -22.57 -29.18
N THR A 35 -34.48 -21.25 -29.19
CA THR A 35 -35.50 -20.44 -29.84
C THR A 35 -34.81 -19.29 -30.56
N THR A 36 -34.85 -19.36 -31.88
CA THR A 36 -34.44 -18.32 -32.82
C THR A 36 -35.37 -17.13 -32.71
N ALA A 37 -34.82 -15.96 -32.40
CA ALA A 37 -35.47 -14.66 -32.54
C ALA A 37 -34.54 -13.67 -33.26
N PRO A 38 -35.07 -12.69 -34.01
CA PRO A 38 -34.33 -11.97 -35.05
C PRO A 38 -33.45 -10.86 -34.46
N GLN A 39 -32.23 -10.74 -35.00
CA GLN A 39 -31.29 -9.66 -34.67
C GLN A 39 -31.82 -8.28 -35.12
N PRO A 40 -31.60 -7.21 -34.32
CA PRO A 40 -31.69 -5.85 -34.79
C PRO A 40 -30.41 -5.45 -35.53
N HIS A 41 -30.58 -4.82 -36.69
CA HIS A 41 -29.51 -4.24 -37.49
C HIS A 41 -28.72 -3.19 -36.69
N HIS A 42 -27.47 -3.52 -36.35
CA HIS A 42 -26.48 -2.55 -35.91
C HIS A 42 -25.88 -1.86 -37.14
N ALA A 43 -26.11 -0.55 -37.24
CA ALA A 43 -25.38 0.34 -38.13
C ALA A 43 -23.90 0.36 -37.72
N SER A 44 -23.05 -0.22 -38.55
CA SER A 44 -21.60 -0.13 -38.47
C SER A 44 -21.16 1.29 -38.76
N SER A 45 -20.60 1.95 -37.74
CA SER A 45 -19.82 3.17 -37.91
C SER A 45 -18.51 2.78 -38.62
N SER A 46 -18.36 3.26 -39.85
CA SER A 46 -17.16 3.11 -40.67
C SER A 46 -15.94 3.68 -39.97
N ALA A 47 -15.11 2.81 -39.39
CA ALA A 47 -13.71 3.12 -39.14
C ALA A 47 -13.02 3.26 -40.50
N ALA A 48 -12.33 4.38 -40.70
CA ALA A 48 -11.54 4.64 -41.90
C ALA A 48 -10.39 3.64 -41.97
N ASP A 49 -10.52 2.68 -42.88
CA ASP A 49 -9.45 1.82 -43.38
C ASP A 49 -8.41 2.72 -44.05
N TRP A 50 -7.23 2.83 -43.45
CA TRP A 50 -6.04 3.32 -44.15
C TRP A 50 -5.28 2.09 -44.62
N GLU A 51 -5.64 1.63 -45.81
CA GLU A 51 -4.95 0.58 -46.54
C GLU A 51 -3.56 1.10 -46.93
N TYR A 52 -2.53 0.68 -46.18
CA TYR A 52 -1.13 0.97 -46.48
C TYR A 52 -0.66 0.00 -47.56
N SER A 53 -0.67 0.46 -48.81
CA SER A 53 -0.13 -0.27 -49.95
C SER A 53 1.40 -0.17 -49.96
N ASP A 54 2.05 -1.21 -49.44
CA ASP A 54 3.47 -1.48 -49.70
C ASP A 54 3.64 -1.88 -51.16
N GLN A 55 4.05 -0.91 -51.99
CA GLN A 55 4.52 -1.16 -53.35
C GLN A 55 6.05 -1.20 -53.34
N ASP A 56 6.57 -2.42 -53.40
CA ASP A 56 7.95 -2.76 -53.72
C ASP A 56 8.31 -2.18 -55.11
N ASP A 57 9.16 -1.16 -55.16
CA ASP A 57 9.86 -0.77 -56.39
C ASP A 57 11.37 -0.72 -56.16
N SER A 58 11.96 -1.91 -56.26
CA SER A 58 13.39 -2.13 -56.37
C SER A 58 13.87 -1.81 -57.80
N SER A 59 14.06 -0.54 -58.14
CA SER A 59 14.76 -0.19 -59.38
C SER A 59 15.52 1.15 -59.34
N ARG A 60 16.72 1.10 -58.74
CA ARG A 60 17.99 1.59 -59.32
C ARG A 60 17.92 2.87 -60.19
N ARG A 61 17.99 4.06 -59.57
CA ARG A 61 18.59 5.28 -60.18
C ARG A 61 19.46 6.03 -59.19
N LYS A 62 20.79 5.92 -59.37
CA LYS A 62 21.76 6.86 -58.82
C LYS A 62 21.76 8.10 -59.72
N GLY A 63 21.45 9.27 -59.15
CA GLY A 63 21.72 10.57 -59.76
C GLY A 63 20.51 11.23 -60.40
N GLN A 64 19.60 11.77 -59.59
CA GLN A 64 18.77 12.91 -60.01
C GLN A 64 18.11 13.54 -58.80
N SER A 65 18.24 14.87 -58.71
CA SER A 65 17.40 15.82 -57.98
C SER A 65 16.86 15.33 -56.64
N GLN A 66 17.50 15.84 -55.58
CA GLN A 66 16.95 15.92 -54.23
C GLN A 66 15.63 16.71 -54.30
N ASN A 67 14.57 16.04 -54.75
CA ASN A 67 13.23 16.55 -54.80
C ASN A 67 12.87 16.94 -53.37
N ASP A 68 12.64 18.23 -53.18
CA ASP A 68 11.99 18.80 -52.02
C ASP A 68 10.67 18.04 -51.81
N ILE A 69 10.70 16.99 -51.00
CA ILE A 69 9.50 16.47 -50.37
C ILE A 69 9.01 17.63 -49.53
N ILE A 70 8.05 18.39 -50.07
CA ILE A 70 7.36 19.46 -49.37
C ILE A 70 6.61 18.76 -48.24
N TYR A 71 7.25 18.66 -47.08
CA TYR A 71 6.62 18.20 -45.86
C TYR A 71 5.52 19.21 -45.54
N TYR A 72 4.27 18.85 -45.88
CA TYR A 72 3.09 19.59 -45.49
C TYR A 72 2.97 19.51 -43.97
N GLU A 73 3.60 20.46 -43.28
CA GLU A 73 3.42 20.60 -41.86
C GLU A 73 2.00 21.05 -41.58
N PRO A 74 1.22 20.33 -40.77
CA PRO A 74 -0.16 20.68 -40.50
C PRO A 74 -0.27 22.11 -39.94
N PRO A 75 -1.38 22.81 -40.23
CA PRO A 75 -1.67 24.10 -39.63
C PRO A 75 -1.77 23.96 -38.11
N ILE A 76 -1.31 25.00 -37.40
CA ILE A 76 -1.28 24.98 -35.95
C ILE A 76 -2.56 25.65 -35.44
N PHE A 77 -3.40 24.84 -34.80
CA PHE A 77 -4.61 25.29 -34.14
C PHE A 77 -4.38 25.43 -32.63
N LEU A 78 -5.21 26.25 -32.00
CA LEU A 78 -5.32 26.23 -30.54
C LEU A 78 -5.84 24.86 -30.09
N THR A 79 -5.36 24.41 -28.94
CA THR A 79 -5.82 23.15 -28.35
C THR A 79 -7.27 23.29 -27.93
N GLN A 80 -8.05 22.24 -28.20
CA GLN A 80 -9.48 22.19 -27.94
C GLN A 80 -9.75 21.70 -26.52
N SER A 81 -9.20 22.40 -25.54
CA SER A 81 -9.37 22.10 -24.12
C SER A 81 -10.02 23.27 -23.38
N THR A 82 -10.58 23.01 -22.19
CA THR A 82 -11.20 24.09 -21.39
C THR A 82 -10.20 25.17 -20.97
N HIS A 83 -8.92 24.85 -20.87
CA HIS A 83 -7.85 25.81 -20.66
C HIS A 83 -7.90 26.95 -21.69
N SER A 84 -8.24 26.65 -22.94
CA SER A 84 -8.35 27.67 -23.97
C SER A 84 -9.44 28.72 -23.70
N PHE A 85 -10.51 28.39 -22.96
CA PHE A 85 -11.51 29.39 -22.56
C PHE A 85 -10.97 30.40 -21.55
N LEU A 86 -10.00 30.03 -20.70
CA LEU A 86 -9.47 30.93 -19.67
C LEU A 86 -8.77 32.15 -20.26
N PHE A 87 -8.14 32.01 -21.43
CA PHE A 87 -7.47 33.13 -22.08
C PHE A 87 -8.25 33.73 -23.25
N THR A 88 -9.14 32.98 -23.90
CA THR A 88 -9.96 33.50 -25.03
C THR A 88 -11.20 34.28 -24.60
N GLU A 89 -11.75 34.02 -23.40
CA GLU A 89 -12.97 34.66 -22.92
C GLU A 89 -12.69 35.76 -21.88
N PRO A 90 -13.56 36.79 -21.79
CA PRO A 90 -13.39 37.85 -20.80
C PRO A 90 -13.51 37.26 -19.39
N THR A 91 -12.73 37.84 -18.47
CA THR A 91 -12.81 37.52 -17.04
C THR A 91 -14.23 37.79 -16.56
N CYS A 92 -14.78 36.89 -15.73
CA CYS A 92 -16.17 36.92 -15.25
C CYS A 92 -17.25 36.62 -16.31
N SER A 93 -16.89 36.11 -17.49
CA SER A 93 -17.88 35.52 -18.41
C SER A 93 -18.27 34.10 -17.98
N LEU A 94 -19.45 33.64 -18.40
CA LEU A 94 -19.93 32.29 -18.13
C LEU A 94 -18.95 31.19 -18.63
N PRO A 95 -18.39 31.25 -19.86
CA PRO A 95 -17.41 30.26 -20.30
C PRO A 95 -16.10 30.28 -19.50
N PHE A 96 -15.65 31.47 -19.07
CA PHE A 96 -14.48 31.61 -18.21
C PHE A 96 -14.70 30.95 -16.85
N ALA A 97 -15.87 31.17 -16.24
CA ALA A 97 -16.26 30.53 -14.98
C ALA A 97 -16.37 29.00 -15.13
N PHE A 98 -16.95 28.52 -16.23
CA PHE A 98 -17.03 27.10 -16.56
C PHE A 98 -15.64 26.45 -16.65
N ALA A 99 -14.71 27.04 -17.40
CA ALA A 99 -13.36 26.52 -17.51
C ALA A 99 -12.57 26.58 -16.19
N SER A 100 -12.76 27.66 -15.42
CA SER A 100 -12.16 27.79 -14.10
C SER A 100 -12.65 26.69 -13.16
N LEU A 101 -13.95 26.35 -13.21
CA LEU A 101 -14.53 25.27 -12.41
C LEU A 101 -13.98 23.90 -12.81
N VAL A 102 -13.91 23.59 -14.11
CA VAL A 102 -13.37 22.31 -14.61
C VAL A 102 -11.91 22.15 -14.22
N MET A 103 -11.10 23.21 -14.38
CA MET A 103 -9.72 23.23 -13.93
C MET A 103 -9.60 23.06 -12.41
N ALA A 104 -10.40 23.78 -11.62
CA ALA A 104 -10.36 23.65 -10.17
C ALA A 104 -10.71 22.22 -9.72
N MET A 105 -11.68 21.59 -10.39
CA MET A 105 -12.08 20.21 -10.15
C MET A 105 -10.96 19.21 -10.51
N SER A 106 -10.33 19.33 -11.68
CA SER A 106 -9.24 18.43 -12.07
C SER A 106 -8.04 18.55 -11.13
N PHE A 107 -7.64 19.78 -10.78
CA PHE A 107 -6.58 20.04 -9.81
C PHE A 107 -6.94 19.51 -8.42
N ALA A 108 -8.16 19.73 -7.95
CA ALA A 108 -8.60 19.21 -6.66
C ALA A 108 -8.55 17.68 -6.64
N CYS A 109 -9.01 16.99 -7.70
CA CYS A 109 -8.92 15.54 -7.80
C CYS A 109 -7.47 15.04 -7.77
N LEU A 110 -6.57 15.65 -8.55
CA LEU A 110 -5.15 15.26 -8.57
C LEU A 110 -4.44 15.53 -7.24
N VAL A 111 -4.76 16.64 -6.57
CA VAL A 111 -4.20 16.96 -5.25
C VAL A 111 -4.76 16.04 -4.18
N LEU A 112 -6.07 15.76 -4.21
CA LEU A 112 -6.69 14.83 -3.26
C LEU A 112 -6.16 13.41 -3.45
N ALA A 113 -6.00 12.94 -4.70
CA ALA A 113 -5.36 11.66 -4.97
C ALA A 113 -3.94 11.60 -4.39
N LEU A 114 -3.14 12.65 -4.59
CA LEU A 114 -1.78 12.71 -4.06
C LEU A 114 -1.78 12.69 -2.53
N LEU A 115 -2.62 13.53 -1.91
CA LEU A 115 -2.70 13.63 -0.46
C LEU A 115 -3.22 12.33 0.16
N TYR A 116 -4.22 11.69 -0.47
CA TYR A 116 -4.73 10.40 -0.02
C TYR A 116 -3.61 9.35 -0.01
N ASN A 117 -2.88 9.23 -1.12
CA ASN A 117 -1.77 8.28 -1.24
C ASN A 117 -0.59 8.60 -0.31
N LEU A 118 -0.38 9.86 0.09
CA LEU A 118 0.69 10.24 1.02
C LEU A 118 0.27 10.12 2.51
N TYR A 119 -0.97 10.46 2.86
CA TYR A 119 -1.41 10.53 4.26
C TYR A 119 -1.96 9.20 4.79
N ASP A 120 -2.76 8.49 4.01
CA ASP A 120 -3.42 7.27 4.48
C ASP A 120 -2.40 6.12 4.64
N ALA A 121 -1.27 6.25 3.96
CA ALA A 121 -0.38 5.15 3.68
C ALA A 121 0.91 5.19 4.54
N GLY A 122 1.39 6.39 4.92
CA GLY A 122 2.76 6.55 5.44
C GLY A 122 2.98 6.09 6.89
N ASP A 123 3.99 5.23 7.11
CA ASP A 123 4.65 5.07 8.41
C ASP A 123 5.79 6.10 8.50
N GLY A 124 6.23 6.49 9.70
CA GLY A 124 7.35 7.44 9.86
C GLY A 124 8.64 7.01 9.12
N ASN A 125 8.87 5.70 9.00
CA ASN A 125 9.99 5.12 8.24
C ASN A 125 9.65 4.81 6.78
N ASN A 126 8.37 4.84 6.41
CA ASN A 126 7.86 4.50 5.09
C ASN A 126 6.73 5.46 4.67
N PRO A 127 7.02 6.75 4.43
CA PRO A 127 6.00 7.77 4.19
C PRO A 127 5.21 7.54 2.89
N LEU A 128 5.78 6.77 1.96
CA LEU A 128 5.13 6.42 0.69
C LEU A 128 4.40 5.08 0.77
N ASN A 129 4.32 4.41 1.92
CA ASN A 129 3.75 3.06 2.04
C ASN A 129 4.28 2.07 1.00
N VAL A 130 5.58 2.13 0.75
CA VAL A 130 6.21 1.21 -0.19
C VAL A 130 6.10 -0.20 0.37
N PRO A 131 5.57 -1.18 -0.39
CA PRO A 131 5.51 -2.56 0.07
C PRO A 131 6.91 -3.13 0.34
N VAL A 132 7.02 -4.01 1.34
CA VAL A 132 8.29 -4.48 1.91
C VAL A 132 9.22 -5.11 0.85
N ASN A 133 8.64 -5.85 -0.09
CA ASN A 133 9.29 -6.30 -1.30
C ASN A 133 8.19 -6.82 -2.24
N VAL A 134 8.33 -6.58 -3.54
CA VAL A 134 7.35 -7.02 -4.54
C VAL A 134 7.96 -8.07 -5.46
N ASN A 135 7.11 -8.90 -6.05
CA ASN A 135 7.53 -9.91 -7.01
C ASN A 135 8.31 -9.26 -8.17
N VAL A 136 9.31 -9.96 -8.70
CA VAL A 136 10.14 -9.49 -9.83
C VAL A 136 9.26 -9.09 -11.02
N THR A 137 8.18 -9.83 -11.29
CA THR A 137 7.22 -9.48 -12.34
C THR A 137 6.60 -8.10 -12.09
N VAL A 138 6.17 -7.82 -10.86
CA VAL A 138 5.59 -6.53 -10.47
C VAL A 138 6.64 -5.43 -10.61
N LYS A 139 7.90 -5.65 -10.19
CA LYS A 139 8.99 -4.67 -10.39
C LYS A 139 9.17 -4.31 -11.85
N ILE A 140 9.26 -5.30 -12.74
CA ILE A 140 9.41 -5.08 -14.18
C ILE A 140 8.21 -4.26 -14.71
N THR A 141 6.99 -4.63 -14.31
CA THR A 141 5.78 -3.87 -14.65
C THR A 141 5.85 -2.44 -14.14
N GLN A 142 6.31 -2.19 -12.91
CA GLN A 142 6.45 -0.83 -12.37
C GLN A 142 7.39 0.02 -13.23
N TYR A 143 8.57 -0.48 -13.61
CA TYR A 143 9.50 0.24 -14.50
C TYR A 143 8.89 0.51 -15.89
N LEU A 144 8.20 -0.48 -16.45
CA LEU A 144 7.52 -0.32 -17.74
C LEU A 144 6.37 0.70 -17.64
N ALA A 145 5.60 0.65 -16.57
CA ALA A 145 4.50 1.56 -16.29
C ALA A 145 5.01 3.00 -16.14
N LEU A 146 6.11 3.26 -15.44
CA LEU A 146 6.74 4.59 -15.38
C LEU A 146 7.12 5.11 -16.77
N THR A 147 7.61 4.23 -17.65
CA THR A 147 7.93 4.58 -19.03
C THR A 147 6.66 4.91 -19.82
N ILE A 148 5.64 4.07 -19.72
CA ILE A 148 4.36 4.24 -20.41
C ILE A 148 3.63 5.49 -19.91
N GLY A 149 3.55 5.71 -18.60
CA GLY A 149 2.92 6.88 -18.00
C GLY A 149 3.59 8.19 -18.40
N LEU A 150 4.93 8.20 -18.53
CA LEU A 150 5.63 9.36 -19.07
C LEU A 150 5.32 9.60 -20.56
N LEU A 151 5.10 8.54 -21.35
CA LEU A 151 4.70 8.65 -22.76
C LEU A 151 3.23 9.07 -22.92
N MET A 152 2.36 8.66 -22.00
CA MET A 152 0.94 9.03 -21.96
C MET A 152 0.73 10.49 -21.51
N GLU A 153 1.74 11.12 -20.93
CA GLU A 153 1.68 12.50 -20.48
C GLU A 153 1.77 13.46 -21.68
N GLU A 154 0.64 14.05 -22.06
CA GLU A 154 0.52 14.94 -23.22
C GLU A 154 0.49 16.45 -22.85
N GLU A 155 0.15 16.79 -21.61
CA GLU A 155 -0.09 18.17 -21.17
C GLU A 155 1.18 19.04 -21.19
N ILE A 156 2.30 18.51 -20.69
CA ILE A 156 3.60 19.22 -20.67
C ILE A 156 4.10 19.60 -22.08
N PRO A 157 4.22 18.68 -23.05
CA PRO A 157 4.83 18.94 -24.35
C PRO A 157 3.93 19.83 -25.18
N GLU A 158 2.63 19.60 -25.14
CA GLU A 158 1.65 20.41 -25.86
C GLU A 158 1.67 21.86 -25.35
N SER A 159 1.72 22.06 -24.02
CA SER A 159 1.78 23.39 -23.42
C SER A 159 3.08 24.13 -23.71
N LEU A 160 4.22 23.44 -23.63
CA LEU A 160 5.52 24.00 -24.00
C LEU A 160 5.61 24.28 -25.51
N TYR A 161 4.99 23.44 -26.34
CA TYR A 161 4.89 23.64 -27.77
C TYR A 161 4.06 24.88 -28.10
N LEU A 162 2.89 25.05 -27.49
CA LEU A 162 2.04 26.22 -27.64
C LEU A 162 2.76 27.50 -27.21
N LEU A 163 3.35 27.50 -26.02
CA LEU A 163 4.07 28.65 -25.45
C LEU A 163 5.20 29.12 -26.39
N ARG A 164 5.81 28.17 -27.08
CA ARG A 164 6.89 28.41 -28.03
C ARG A 164 6.40 28.90 -29.39
N VAL A 165 5.39 28.24 -29.96
CA VAL A 165 4.92 28.54 -31.32
C VAL A 165 4.26 29.90 -31.37
N ILE A 166 3.42 30.21 -30.38
CA ILE A 166 2.58 31.40 -30.37
C ILE A 166 3.38 32.58 -29.80
N SER A 167 3.92 33.41 -30.69
CA SER A 167 4.59 34.65 -30.31
C SER A 167 3.58 35.73 -29.89
N LYS A 168 3.98 36.64 -29.01
CA LYS A 168 3.17 37.80 -28.60
C LYS A 168 2.67 38.63 -29.80
N ARG A 169 3.48 38.75 -30.86
CA ARG A 169 3.11 39.46 -32.09
C ARG A 169 2.03 38.71 -32.88
N SER A 170 2.19 37.39 -33.04
CA SER A 170 1.23 36.54 -33.73
C SER A 170 -0.13 36.52 -33.02
N LEU A 171 -0.12 36.36 -31.69
CA LEU A 171 -1.36 36.39 -30.89
C LEU A 171 -2.09 37.73 -30.99
N ARG A 172 -1.36 38.86 -30.87
CA ARG A 172 -1.95 40.20 -30.95
C ARG A 172 -2.44 40.55 -32.36
N GLY A 173 -1.81 39.98 -33.39
CA GLY A 173 -2.25 40.14 -34.78
C GLY A 173 -3.52 39.35 -35.10
N ALA A 174 -3.65 38.15 -34.52
CA ALA A 174 -4.86 37.33 -34.69
C ALA A 174 -6.03 37.87 -33.85
N GLU A 175 -5.82 38.11 -32.56
CA GLU A 175 -6.87 38.50 -31.60
C GLU A 175 -6.34 39.65 -30.70
N PRO A 176 -6.55 40.92 -31.08
CA PRO A 176 -6.00 42.07 -30.35
C PRO A 176 -6.55 42.20 -28.93
N ASP A 177 -7.73 41.62 -28.66
CA ASP A 177 -8.40 41.67 -27.35
C ASP A 177 -7.77 40.70 -26.32
N ILE A 178 -7.01 39.70 -26.77
CA ILE A 178 -6.42 38.69 -25.89
C ILE A 178 -5.10 39.19 -25.29
N ARG A 179 -5.06 39.27 -23.96
CA ARG A 179 -3.83 39.60 -23.22
C ARG A 179 -2.87 38.41 -23.23
N TYR A 180 -1.66 38.60 -23.76
CA TYR A 180 -0.62 37.56 -23.81
C TYR A 180 -0.27 36.96 -22.43
N SER A 181 -0.37 37.74 -21.35
CA SER A 181 -0.14 37.22 -20.00
C SER A 181 -1.11 36.11 -19.60
N LYS A 182 -2.40 36.23 -19.97
CA LYS A 182 -3.40 35.19 -19.71
C LYS A 182 -3.05 33.88 -20.42
N PHE A 183 -2.61 33.99 -21.68
CA PHE A 183 -2.16 32.84 -22.45
C PHE A 183 -0.97 32.12 -21.77
N VAL A 184 0.03 32.88 -21.34
CA VAL A 184 1.20 32.32 -20.63
C VAL A 184 0.78 31.66 -19.31
N THR A 185 -0.03 32.32 -18.48
CA THR A 185 -0.53 31.73 -17.23
C THR A 185 -1.29 30.43 -17.47
N CYS A 186 -2.12 30.39 -18.52
CA CYS A 186 -2.87 29.19 -18.87
C CYS A 186 -1.96 28.03 -19.30
N ALA A 187 -0.93 28.30 -20.10
CA ALA A 187 0.05 27.29 -20.50
C ALA A 187 0.86 26.80 -19.29
N LEU A 188 1.24 27.69 -18.36
CA LEU A 188 1.91 27.29 -17.12
C LEU A 188 1.03 26.41 -16.23
N LEU A 189 -0.27 26.70 -16.13
CA LEU A 189 -1.21 25.87 -15.37
C LEU A 189 -1.33 24.45 -15.95
N ARG A 190 -1.36 24.29 -17.29
CA ARG A 190 -1.32 22.96 -17.92
C ARG A 190 -0.02 22.22 -17.60
N VAL A 191 1.14 22.89 -17.66
CA VAL A 191 2.43 22.28 -17.27
C VAL A 191 2.41 21.84 -15.80
N ILE A 192 1.88 22.66 -14.88
CA ILE A 192 1.76 22.29 -13.47
C ILE A 192 0.83 21.07 -13.30
N SER A 193 -0.30 21.04 -14.01
CA SER A 193 -1.21 19.89 -14.00
C SER A 193 -0.53 18.61 -14.45
N GLY A 194 0.28 18.68 -15.51
CA GLY A 194 1.05 17.55 -15.99
C GLY A 194 2.10 17.04 -15.00
N TYR A 195 2.81 17.94 -14.32
CA TYR A 195 3.73 17.54 -13.26
C TYR A 195 3.02 16.94 -12.04
N LEU A 196 1.84 17.45 -11.66
CA LEU A 196 1.03 16.84 -10.61
C LEU A 196 0.61 15.41 -10.98
N PHE A 197 0.26 15.17 -12.25
CA PHE A 197 -0.01 13.81 -12.72
C PHE A 197 1.23 12.92 -12.64
N ILE A 198 2.40 13.36 -13.14
CA ILE A 198 3.63 12.55 -13.09
C ILE A 198 3.97 12.14 -11.65
N VAL A 199 3.85 13.06 -10.69
CA VAL A 199 4.14 12.78 -9.27
C VAL A 199 3.11 11.81 -8.69
N ASN A 200 1.82 12.01 -8.96
CA ASN A 200 0.76 11.07 -8.55
C ASN A 200 1.01 9.67 -9.11
N PHE A 201 1.25 9.58 -10.41
CA PHE A 201 1.50 8.34 -11.11
C PHE A 201 2.72 7.61 -10.54
N PHE A 202 3.80 8.34 -10.24
CA PHE A 202 4.97 7.76 -9.59
C PHE A 202 4.64 7.17 -8.21
N VAL A 203 3.92 7.91 -7.36
CA VAL A 203 3.57 7.45 -6.00
C VAL A 203 2.70 6.19 -6.06
N VAL A 204 1.66 6.21 -6.89
CA VAL A 204 0.74 5.08 -7.09
C VAL A 204 1.47 3.83 -7.59
N VAL A 205 2.29 3.97 -8.64
CA VAL A 205 3.02 2.83 -9.22
C VAL A 205 3.96 2.19 -8.19
N VAL A 206 4.59 3.00 -7.34
CA VAL A 206 5.49 2.54 -6.27
C VAL A 206 4.75 1.77 -5.18
N GLN A 207 3.54 2.19 -4.82
CA GLN A 207 2.73 1.60 -3.76
C GLN A 207 2.14 0.25 -4.13
N GLU A 208 1.91 0.03 -5.43
CA GLU A 208 1.10 -1.08 -5.86
C GLU A 208 1.82 -2.44 -5.80
N THR A 209 1.12 -3.46 -5.31
CA THR A 209 1.65 -4.83 -5.15
C THR A 209 1.24 -5.76 -6.28
N SER A 210 0.28 -5.34 -7.11
CA SER A 210 -0.29 -6.15 -8.18
C SER A 210 -0.07 -5.52 -9.56
N VAL A 211 0.17 -6.35 -10.57
CA VAL A 211 0.33 -5.88 -11.97
C VAL A 211 -0.93 -5.18 -12.47
N ILE A 212 -2.09 -5.71 -12.10
CA ILE A 212 -3.39 -5.23 -12.56
C ILE A 212 -3.74 -3.87 -11.92
N GLY A 213 -3.46 -3.70 -10.63
CA GLY A 213 -3.65 -2.42 -9.94
C GLY A 213 -2.84 -1.30 -10.59
N ILE A 214 -1.60 -1.58 -11.00
CA ILE A 214 -0.72 -0.58 -11.64
C ILE A 214 -1.40 0.01 -12.89
N PHE A 215 -2.00 -0.85 -13.72
CA PHE A 215 -2.69 -0.39 -14.92
C PHE A 215 -4.01 0.31 -14.61
N PHE A 216 -4.79 -0.19 -13.65
CA PHE A 216 -6.06 0.44 -13.29
C PHE A 216 -5.87 1.83 -12.70
N ASP A 217 -4.93 1.99 -11.78
CA ASP A 217 -4.69 3.30 -11.18
C ASP A 217 -4.08 4.27 -12.19
N GLY A 218 -3.23 3.76 -13.10
CA GLY A 218 -2.72 4.52 -14.23
C GLY A 218 -3.83 5.03 -15.17
N LEU A 219 -4.78 4.16 -15.53
CA LEU A 219 -5.95 4.53 -16.34
C LEU A 219 -6.86 5.52 -15.61
N ALA A 220 -7.05 5.35 -14.30
CA ALA A 220 -7.86 6.26 -13.49
C ALA A 220 -7.25 7.67 -13.45
N LEU A 221 -5.92 7.77 -13.27
CA LEU A 221 -5.22 9.06 -13.33
C LEU A 221 -5.29 9.67 -14.73
N GLN A 222 -5.18 8.87 -15.80
CA GLN A 222 -5.32 9.37 -17.16
C GLN A 222 -6.73 9.92 -17.42
N PHE A 223 -7.77 9.23 -16.91
CA PHE A 223 -9.15 9.70 -17.01
C PHE A 223 -9.32 11.08 -16.34
N LEU A 224 -8.69 11.31 -15.19
CA LEU A 224 -8.74 12.61 -14.52
C LEU A 224 -8.15 13.74 -15.36
N GLN A 225 -7.08 13.47 -16.11
CA GLN A 225 -6.51 14.45 -17.03
C GLN A 225 -7.47 14.75 -18.18
N GLN A 226 -8.14 13.75 -18.75
CA GLN A 226 -9.05 13.92 -19.90
C GLN A 226 -10.36 14.66 -19.59
N ILE A 227 -10.65 14.95 -18.32
CA ILE A 227 -11.87 15.64 -17.90
C ILE A 227 -12.00 17.00 -18.61
N ASP A 228 -10.90 17.72 -18.79
CA ASP A 228 -10.91 19.05 -19.39
C ASP A 228 -11.28 19.00 -20.90
N ASP A 229 -10.75 18.03 -21.63
CA ASP A 229 -11.04 17.79 -23.03
C ASP A 229 -12.45 17.23 -23.25
N VAL A 230 -12.89 16.33 -22.38
CA VAL A 230 -14.28 15.83 -22.40
C VAL A 230 -15.24 16.98 -22.13
N ALA A 231 -14.98 17.82 -21.13
CA ALA A 231 -15.79 18.99 -20.83
C ALA A 231 -15.85 19.97 -22.01
N PHE A 232 -14.73 20.19 -22.71
CA PHE A 232 -14.70 21.02 -23.92
C PHE A 232 -15.51 20.41 -25.06
N ARG A 233 -15.40 19.09 -25.30
CA ARG A 233 -16.20 18.38 -26.30
C ARG A 233 -17.70 18.46 -26.00
N LEU A 234 -18.10 18.27 -24.74
CA LEU A 234 -19.49 18.42 -24.30
C LEU A 234 -20.00 19.86 -24.44
N ALA A 235 -19.15 20.86 -24.16
CA ALA A 235 -19.45 22.27 -24.42
C ALA A 235 -19.76 22.52 -25.90
N ARG A 236 -19.03 21.89 -26.83
CA ARG A 236 -19.26 21.97 -28.26
C ARG A 236 -20.58 21.32 -28.71
N PHE A 237 -20.99 20.25 -28.04
CA PHE A 237 -22.29 19.59 -28.27
C PHE A 237 -23.50 20.33 -27.67
N SER A 238 -23.32 21.53 -27.11
CA SER A 238 -24.39 22.34 -26.51
C SER A 238 -24.96 21.81 -25.19
N VAL A 239 -24.31 20.82 -24.55
CA VAL A 239 -24.80 20.22 -23.30
C VAL A 239 -24.89 21.26 -22.18
N PHE A 240 -23.92 22.18 -22.11
CA PHE A 240 -23.87 23.26 -21.12
C PHE A 240 -24.52 24.57 -21.61
N GLY A 241 -25.35 24.51 -22.66
CA GLY A 241 -26.10 25.65 -23.17
C GLY A 241 -25.45 26.39 -24.34
N THR A 242 -26.26 27.23 -25.00
CA THR A 242 -25.91 27.89 -26.28
C THR A 242 -24.81 28.94 -26.14
N ARG A 243 -24.67 29.58 -24.97
CA ARG A 243 -23.61 30.57 -24.71
C ARG A 243 -22.23 29.93 -24.70
N ILE A 244 -22.08 28.80 -24.02
CA ILE A 244 -20.82 28.03 -23.95
C ILE A 244 -20.50 27.41 -25.32
N LYS A 245 -21.51 26.87 -26.02
CA LYS A 245 -21.35 26.41 -27.42
C LYS A 245 -20.83 27.51 -28.35
N ARG A 246 -21.33 28.74 -28.20
CA ARG A 246 -20.86 29.87 -29.02
C ARG A 246 -19.40 30.21 -28.73
N ALA A 247 -18.97 30.12 -27.46
CA ALA A 247 -17.57 30.30 -27.07
C ALA A 247 -16.67 29.20 -27.67
N SER A 248 -17.08 27.92 -27.61
CA SER A 248 -16.33 26.79 -28.17
C SER A 248 -16.19 26.80 -29.69
N MET A 249 -17.10 27.48 -30.39
CA MET A 249 -17.12 27.60 -31.85
C MET A 249 -16.50 28.91 -32.36
N ARG A 250 -15.81 29.68 -31.51
CA ARG A 250 -15.16 30.93 -31.95
C ARG A 250 -14.10 30.66 -33.02
N ARG A 251 -14.01 31.59 -33.98
CA ARG A 251 -13.05 31.51 -35.09
C ARG A 251 -11.59 31.48 -34.62
N CYS A 252 -11.27 31.97 -33.43
CA CYS A 252 -9.93 31.92 -32.85
C CYS A 252 -9.37 30.49 -32.72
N PHE A 253 -10.23 29.47 -32.58
CA PHE A 253 -9.84 28.06 -32.54
C PHE A 253 -9.50 27.49 -33.93
N GLN A 254 -10.00 28.11 -34.99
CA GLN A 254 -9.80 27.69 -36.38
C GLN A 254 -8.77 28.56 -37.11
N ARG A 255 -8.27 29.63 -36.48
CA ARG A 255 -7.27 30.50 -37.10
C ARG A 255 -5.89 29.85 -37.03
N GLU A 256 -5.23 29.84 -38.18
CA GLU A 256 -3.86 29.40 -38.28
C GLU A 256 -2.92 30.49 -37.74
N PHE A 257 -2.05 30.11 -36.80
CA PHE A 257 -1.05 31.03 -36.27
C PHE A 257 0.20 31.02 -37.15
N GLN A 258 0.77 32.21 -37.39
CA GLN A 258 2.03 32.32 -38.09
C GLN A 258 3.15 31.62 -37.29
N LYS A 259 3.76 30.62 -37.91
CA LYS A 259 4.78 29.77 -37.29
C LYS A 259 6.03 30.59 -36.94
N SER A 260 6.61 30.31 -35.78
CA SER A 260 7.93 30.86 -35.40
C SER A 260 9.03 30.39 -36.37
N PRO A 261 10.13 31.16 -36.53
CA PRO A 261 11.24 30.80 -37.42
C PRO A 261 11.78 29.39 -37.16
N PRO A 262 12.20 28.65 -38.22
CA PRO A 262 12.60 27.25 -38.12
C PRO A 262 13.77 27.01 -37.14
N GLU A 263 14.69 27.97 -36.99
CA GLU A 263 15.82 27.85 -36.05
C GLU A 263 15.36 27.77 -34.59
N ARG A 264 14.41 28.64 -34.20
CA ARG A 264 13.78 28.59 -32.88
C ARG A 264 12.98 27.30 -32.71
N ARG A 265 12.42 26.76 -33.81
CA ARG A 265 11.71 25.46 -33.89
C ARG A 265 12.61 24.21 -33.79
N LYS A 266 13.92 24.32 -33.95
CA LYS A 266 14.84 23.21 -33.63
C LYS A 266 15.31 23.23 -32.17
N LYS A 267 15.65 24.41 -31.63
CA LYS A 267 16.20 24.55 -30.27
C LYS A 267 15.26 24.06 -29.17
N VAL A 268 13.99 24.48 -29.21
CA VAL A 268 13.03 24.07 -28.17
C VAL A 268 12.53 22.62 -28.34
N THR A 269 12.58 22.00 -29.53
CA THR A 269 12.26 20.57 -29.65
C THR A 269 13.34 19.74 -28.96
N ARG A 270 14.61 20.16 -29.12
CA ARG A 270 15.72 19.61 -28.33
C ARG A 270 15.55 19.86 -26.83
N PHE A 271 15.09 21.05 -26.45
CA PHE A 271 14.81 21.37 -25.04
C PHE A 271 13.70 20.49 -24.45
N VAL A 272 12.55 20.35 -25.12
CA VAL A 272 11.45 19.48 -24.67
C VAL A 272 11.92 18.03 -24.59
N GLY A 273 12.65 17.55 -25.60
CA GLY A 273 13.25 16.21 -25.55
C GLY A 273 14.21 16.03 -24.37
N ALA A 274 15.04 17.03 -24.08
CA ALA A 274 15.92 17.01 -22.92
C ALA A 274 15.14 17.03 -21.59
N LEU A 275 14.07 17.82 -21.50
CA LEU A 275 13.21 17.88 -20.31
C LEU A 275 12.56 16.52 -20.02
N TYR A 276 12.06 15.85 -21.06
CA TYR A 276 11.50 14.50 -20.97
C TYR A 276 12.54 13.47 -20.53
N LEU A 277 13.74 13.54 -21.10
CA LEU A 277 14.84 12.67 -20.71
C LEU A 277 15.21 12.89 -19.23
N VAL A 278 15.23 14.14 -18.76
CA VAL A 278 15.48 14.47 -17.35
C VAL A 278 14.39 13.91 -16.43
N ASN A 279 13.10 14.12 -16.77
CA ASN A 279 11.98 13.56 -16.01
C ASN A 279 12.06 12.02 -15.95
N PHE A 280 12.35 11.37 -17.08
CA PHE A 280 12.57 9.92 -17.16
C PHE A 280 13.70 9.48 -16.22
N CYS A 281 14.87 10.12 -16.30
CA CYS A 281 16.01 9.79 -15.44
C CYS A 281 15.69 9.95 -13.95
N ILE A 282 14.96 11.00 -13.56
CA ILE A 282 14.56 11.23 -12.17
C ILE A 282 13.64 10.12 -11.69
N MET A 283 12.58 9.78 -12.45
CA MET A 283 11.64 8.72 -12.08
C MET A 283 12.32 7.35 -12.00
N MET A 284 13.17 7.02 -12.97
CA MET A 284 13.92 5.76 -12.99
C MET A 284 14.91 5.66 -11.82
N THR A 285 15.59 6.76 -11.49
CA THR A 285 16.49 6.81 -10.33
C THR A 285 15.72 6.67 -9.03
N GLY A 286 14.58 7.36 -8.90
CA GLY A 286 13.68 7.22 -7.75
C GLY A 286 13.23 5.77 -7.55
N MET A 287 12.76 5.12 -8.63
CA MET A 287 12.34 3.72 -8.58
C MET A 287 13.51 2.77 -8.25
N ALA A 288 14.70 3.02 -8.78
CA ALA A 288 15.90 2.24 -8.47
C ALA A 288 16.31 2.36 -7.00
N VAL A 289 16.28 3.57 -6.43
CA VAL A 289 16.54 3.80 -5.00
C VAL A 289 15.50 3.04 -4.16
N ILE A 290 14.22 3.14 -4.50
CA ILE A 290 13.15 2.44 -3.78
C ILE A 290 13.33 0.93 -3.86
N THR A 291 13.62 0.39 -5.05
CA THR A 291 13.87 -1.04 -5.26
C THR A 291 15.06 -1.52 -4.43
N ALA A 292 16.13 -0.73 -4.33
CA ALA A 292 17.30 -1.04 -3.51
C ALA A 292 16.99 -0.99 -2.00
N ARG A 293 16.07 -0.12 -1.56
CA ARG A 293 15.61 -0.08 -0.16
C ARG A 293 14.69 -1.26 0.18
N GLN A 294 13.81 -1.65 -0.75
CA GLN A 294 12.97 -2.86 -0.63
C GLN A 294 13.84 -4.12 -0.52
N SER A 295 14.86 -4.29 -1.37
CA SER A 295 15.72 -5.47 -1.31
C SER A 295 16.57 -5.55 -0.04
N ARG A 296 16.85 -4.42 0.61
CA ARG A 296 17.49 -4.35 1.92
C ARG A 296 16.52 -4.58 3.09
N GLY A 297 15.22 -4.72 2.83
CA GLY A 297 14.20 -4.90 3.86
C GLY A 297 13.97 -3.66 4.73
N GLN A 298 14.32 -2.46 4.26
CA GLN A 298 14.19 -1.23 5.06
C GLN A 298 12.73 -0.85 5.36
N TYR A 299 11.81 -1.29 4.51
CA TYR A 299 10.37 -1.06 4.70
C TYR A 299 9.70 -2.15 5.55
N THR A 300 10.45 -3.17 5.99
CA THR A 300 9.93 -4.20 6.89
C THR A 300 9.76 -3.63 8.29
N CYS A 301 8.74 -4.08 9.00
CA CYS A 301 8.62 -3.85 10.43
C CYS A 301 9.89 -4.37 11.15
N GLN A 302 10.57 -3.50 11.88
CA GLN A 302 11.84 -3.84 12.55
C GLN A 302 11.61 -4.64 13.85
N SER A 303 10.43 -4.50 14.45
CA SER A 303 10.05 -5.20 15.68
C SER A 303 8.59 -5.60 15.61
N ILE A 304 8.30 -6.87 15.91
CA ILE A 304 6.95 -7.42 15.92
C ILE A 304 6.66 -8.02 17.29
N THR A 305 5.41 -7.98 17.71
CA THR A 305 4.91 -8.78 18.84
C THR A 305 4.19 -10.00 18.31
N THR A 306 4.55 -11.17 18.80
CA THR A 306 3.93 -12.44 18.46
C THR A 306 3.10 -12.95 19.63
N ARG A 307 1.99 -13.61 19.32
CA ARG A 307 1.10 -14.29 20.28
C ARG A 307 0.74 -15.65 19.73
N PHE A 308 1.23 -16.68 20.38
CA PHE A 308 0.91 -18.09 20.23
C PHE A 308 -0.23 -18.46 21.19
N GLY A 309 -1.01 -19.46 20.79
CA GLY A 309 -2.03 -20.07 21.64
C GLY A 309 -1.45 -20.97 22.74
N ASP A 310 -2.34 -21.57 23.53
CA ASP A 310 -2.02 -22.43 24.67
C ASP A 310 -1.72 -23.89 24.26
N ASN A 311 -1.18 -24.08 23.06
CA ASN A 311 -0.77 -25.41 22.60
C ASN A 311 0.43 -25.90 23.42
N ILE A 312 0.37 -27.16 23.82
CA ILE A 312 1.43 -27.83 24.59
C ILE A 312 1.93 -29.00 23.75
N TRP A 313 3.25 -29.15 23.68
CA TRP A 313 3.89 -30.33 23.13
C TRP A 313 4.59 -31.08 24.27
N GLU A 314 3.98 -32.20 24.67
CA GLU A 314 4.53 -33.09 25.67
C GLU A 314 5.76 -33.84 25.15
N ASN A 315 6.75 -34.02 26.01
CA ASN A 315 7.95 -34.79 25.70
C ASN A 315 8.76 -34.28 24.49
N ALA A 316 8.87 -32.97 24.34
CA ALA A 316 9.68 -32.34 23.30
C ALA A 316 11.16 -32.74 23.42
N PHE A 317 11.81 -32.96 22.27
CA PHE A 317 13.24 -33.28 22.23
C PHE A 317 14.08 -32.02 22.28
N VAL A 318 14.90 -31.91 23.34
CA VAL A 318 15.80 -30.78 23.55
C VAL A 318 17.25 -31.22 23.37
N VAL A 319 17.97 -30.50 22.52
CA VAL A 319 19.40 -30.69 22.30
C VAL A 319 20.16 -29.88 23.33
N ASN A 320 21.08 -30.53 24.05
CA ASN A 320 21.92 -29.85 25.02
C ASN A 320 22.90 -28.93 24.29
N SER A 321 22.86 -27.64 24.62
CA SER A 321 23.67 -26.59 23.98
C SER A 321 25.18 -26.84 24.04
N THR A 322 25.66 -27.53 25.08
CA THR A 322 27.09 -27.80 25.29
C THR A 322 27.56 -29.03 24.52
N THR A 323 26.73 -30.07 24.44
CA THR A 323 27.14 -31.35 23.83
C THR A 323 26.67 -31.52 22.38
N GLY A 324 25.68 -30.74 21.94
CA GLY A 324 25.01 -30.92 20.65
C GLY A 324 24.26 -32.25 20.52
N ARG A 325 24.11 -33.00 21.61
CA ARG A 325 23.37 -34.28 21.66
C ARG A 325 22.02 -34.06 22.34
N PHE A 326 21.06 -34.92 22.02
CA PHE A 326 19.79 -34.96 22.73
C PHE A 326 20.03 -35.15 24.22
N SER A 327 19.49 -34.24 25.03
CA SER A 327 19.28 -34.54 26.44
C SER A 327 18.27 -35.68 26.45
N GLY A 328 18.59 -36.83 27.05
CA GLY A 328 17.62 -37.92 27.19
C GLY A 328 16.39 -37.51 28.04
N GLU A 329 16.41 -36.29 28.57
CA GLU A 329 15.35 -35.63 29.30
C GLU A 329 14.26 -35.14 28.35
N LYS A 330 13.01 -35.39 28.76
CA LYS A 330 11.81 -34.98 28.06
C LYS A 330 11.28 -33.71 28.72
N PHE A 331 10.99 -32.69 27.92
CA PHE A 331 10.48 -31.42 28.41
C PHE A 331 9.11 -31.13 27.80
N ASP A 332 8.21 -30.53 28.57
CA ASP A 332 6.94 -30.04 28.04
C ASP A 332 7.13 -28.64 27.48
N LEU A 333 6.87 -28.49 26.19
CA LEU A 333 7.00 -27.22 25.50
C LEU A 333 5.65 -26.51 25.46
N ILE A 334 5.55 -25.38 26.15
CA ILE A 334 4.35 -24.54 26.16
C ILE A 334 4.57 -23.40 25.16
N TYR A 335 3.81 -23.37 24.06
CA TYR A 335 4.04 -22.41 22.98
C TYR A 335 3.77 -20.96 23.39
N SER A 336 2.84 -20.72 24.33
CA SER A 336 2.57 -19.40 24.87
C SER A 336 3.78 -18.79 25.61
N TYR A 337 4.79 -19.60 25.96
CA TYR A 337 6.07 -19.10 26.45
C TYR A 337 6.94 -18.48 25.36
N PHE A 338 6.58 -18.54 24.08
CA PHE A 338 7.27 -17.80 23.02
C PHE A 338 6.51 -16.55 22.57
N ASN A 339 5.35 -16.25 23.17
CA ASN A 339 4.69 -14.94 23.00
C ASN A 339 5.70 -13.87 23.29
N GLY A 340 5.75 -12.75 22.56
CA GLY A 340 6.66 -11.66 22.93
C GLY A 340 7.15 -10.80 21.80
N VAL A 341 8.17 -9.99 22.11
CA VAL A 341 8.80 -9.10 21.14
C VAL A 341 9.86 -9.84 20.37
N TYR A 342 9.81 -9.73 19.05
CA TYR A 342 10.82 -10.21 18.13
C TYR A 342 11.37 -9.02 17.36
N VAL A 343 12.69 -8.98 17.17
CA VAL A 343 13.38 -7.92 16.43
C VAL A 343 14.04 -8.50 15.19
N ALA A 344 13.92 -7.80 14.07
CA ALA A 344 14.57 -8.17 12.83
C ALA A 344 16.11 -8.14 13.01
N ASN A 345 16.74 -9.29 12.86
CA ASN A 345 18.18 -9.48 13.01
C ASN A 345 18.74 -10.15 11.75
N GLY A 346 19.07 -9.32 10.76
CA GLY A 346 19.57 -9.77 9.48
C GLY A 346 18.50 -10.29 8.52
N THR A 347 18.96 -10.82 7.39
CA THR A 347 18.10 -11.33 6.32
C THR A 347 18.54 -12.71 5.87
N ARG A 348 17.59 -13.59 5.58
CA ARG A 348 17.82 -14.88 4.93
C ARG A 348 16.90 -14.98 3.72
N ASP A 349 17.44 -15.37 2.57
CA ASP A 349 16.70 -15.44 1.30
C ASP A 349 15.98 -14.11 0.93
N GLY A 350 16.61 -12.97 1.27
CA GLY A 350 16.06 -11.63 1.03
C GLY A 350 14.87 -11.26 1.91
N ARG A 351 14.65 -11.98 3.02
CA ARG A 351 13.56 -11.76 3.98
C ARG A 351 14.12 -11.56 5.38
N PRO A 352 13.47 -10.75 6.23
CA PRO A 352 13.91 -10.54 7.61
C PRO A 352 13.90 -11.85 8.41
N VAL A 353 14.85 -11.98 9.33
CA VAL A 353 14.84 -13.01 10.37
C VAL A 353 14.49 -12.33 11.68
N TYR A 354 13.35 -12.67 12.27
CA TYR A 354 12.91 -12.12 13.53
C TYR A 354 13.42 -12.99 14.67
N THR A 355 14.15 -12.40 15.61
CA THR A 355 14.70 -13.10 16.78
C THR A 355 14.00 -12.63 18.04
N GLU A 356 13.57 -13.58 18.87
CA GLU A 356 12.92 -13.33 20.15
C GLU A 356 13.85 -12.50 21.06
N GLN A 357 13.27 -11.51 21.73
CA GLN A 357 13.94 -10.68 22.73
C GLN A 357 13.59 -11.15 24.14
N ASN A 358 14.39 -10.71 25.12
CA ASN A 358 14.17 -10.97 26.53
C ASN A 358 12.82 -10.42 26.99
N LYS A 359 12.05 -11.26 27.67
CA LYS A 359 10.68 -10.94 28.08
C LYS A 359 10.56 -9.83 29.12
N GLY A 360 11.63 -9.63 29.90
CA GLY A 360 11.64 -8.70 31.02
C GLY A 360 11.90 -7.26 30.59
N ASP A 361 12.82 -7.05 29.65
CA ASP A 361 13.32 -5.73 29.25
C ASP A 361 13.36 -5.51 27.72
N SER A 362 12.86 -6.47 26.94
CA SER A 362 12.91 -6.46 25.47
C SER A 362 14.33 -6.34 24.89
N SER A 363 15.39 -6.60 25.69
CA SER A 363 16.77 -6.60 25.22
C SER A 363 17.12 -7.91 24.52
N PRO A 364 18.17 -7.96 23.69
CA PRO A 364 18.69 -9.23 23.19
C PRO A 364 19.08 -10.15 24.35
N TYR A 365 18.80 -11.45 24.21
CA TYR A 365 19.26 -12.43 25.19
C TYR A 365 20.80 -12.51 25.18
N GLN A 366 21.43 -12.37 26.35
CA GLN A 366 22.89 -12.46 26.49
C GLN A 366 23.37 -13.91 26.69
N VAL A 367 22.58 -14.71 27.41
CA VAL A 367 22.94 -16.08 27.81
C VAL A 367 22.07 -17.12 27.11
N LYS A 368 20.80 -16.80 26.89
CA LYS A 368 19.83 -17.71 26.25
C LYS A 368 19.83 -17.49 24.75
N VAL A 369 19.52 -18.55 24.00
CA VAL A 369 19.21 -18.44 22.58
C VAL A 369 17.73 -18.12 22.46
N GLY A 370 17.38 -17.03 21.77
CA GLY A 370 15.99 -16.70 21.47
C GLY A 370 15.45 -17.55 20.32
N ALA A 371 14.14 -17.81 20.32
CA ALA A 371 13.52 -18.43 19.15
C ALA A 371 13.57 -17.50 17.93
N THR A 372 13.45 -18.07 16.72
CA THR A 372 13.49 -17.29 15.48
C THR A 372 12.27 -17.57 14.61
N ILE A 373 11.77 -16.52 13.95
CA ILE A 373 10.77 -16.61 12.90
C ILE A 373 11.44 -16.15 11.61
N ARG A 374 11.44 -17.02 10.60
CA ARG A 374 12.07 -16.74 9.31
C ARG A 374 11.35 -17.47 8.19
N TYR A 375 11.60 -17.02 6.97
CA TYR A 375 11.13 -17.75 5.80
C TYR A 375 11.99 -19.00 5.54
N CYS A 376 11.34 -20.12 5.20
CA CYS A 376 12.00 -21.33 4.76
C CYS A 376 11.65 -21.62 3.29
N LYS A 377 12.68 -21.65 2.43
CA LYS A 377 12.51 -21.89 1.00
C LYS A 377 12.03 -23.31 0.67
N GLU A 378 12.48 -24.31 1.42
CA GLU A 378 12.08 -25.72 1.22
C GLU A 378 10.59 -25.93 1.49
N GLU A 379 10.07 -25.27 2.52
CA GLU A 379 8.66 -25.34 2.92
C GLU A 379 7.78 -24.29 2.21
N ARG A 380 8.40 -23.35 1.49
CA ARG A 380 7.76 -22.14 0.92
C ARG A 380 6.86 -21.42 1.92
N ALA A 381 7.27 -21.38 3.18
CA ALA A 381 6.45 -20.89 4.29
C ALA A 381 7.28 -20.10 5.30
N TRP A 382 6.61 -19.24 6.06
CA TRP A 382 7.19 -18.66 7.26
C TRP A 382 7.18 -19.70 8.37
N VAL A 383 8.33 -19.88 9.02
CA VAL A 383 8.51 -20.88 10.06
C VAL A 383 9.01 -20.24 11.33
N PHE A 384 8.45 -20.68 12.45
CA PHE A 384 8.96 -20.47 13.79
C PHE A 384 9.78 -21.68 14.20
N MET A 385 10.96 -21.45 14.76
CA MET A 385 11.89 -22.50 15.16
C MET A 385 12.78 -22.04 16.31
N HIS A 386 13.37 -23.00 17.01
CA HIS A 386 14.32 -22.76 18.08
C HIS A 386 15.56 -23.64 17.87
N GLU A 387 16.75 -23.13 18.15
CA GLU A 387 18.02 -23.81 17.84
C GLU A 387 18.17 -25.16 18.55
N HIS A 388 17.64 -25.27 19.77
CA HIS A 388 17.80 -26.45 20.61
C HIS A 388 16.57 -27.36 20.67
N ILE A 389 15.51 -27.08 19.91
CA ILE A 389 14.26 -27.86 19.99
C ILE A 389 13.96 -28.45 18.62
N HIS A 390 13.87 -29.78 18.55
CA HIS A 390 13.74 -30.53 17.30
C HIS A 390 12.62 -31.57 17.40
N LYS A 391 11.95 -31.84 16.28
CA LYS A 391 10.85 -32.82 16.22
C LYS A 391 11.30 -34.24 16.55
N ASP A 392 12.50 -34.60 16.09
CA ASP A 392 13.11 -35.90 16.24
C ASP A 392 14.62 -35.86 15.93
N ALA A 393 15.30 -36.99 16.10
CA ALA A 393 16.73 -37.13 15.80
C ALA A 393 17.10 -37.06 14.31
N MET A 394 16.16 -37.36 13.40
CA MET A 394 16.39 -37.30 11.96
C MET A 394 16.38 -35.85 11.43
N THR A 395 15.66 -34.96 12.11
CA THR A 395 15.64 -33.52 11.80
C THR A 395 16.88 -32.76 12.30
N LEU A 396 17.80 -33.44 12.99
CA LEU A 396 19.07 -32.88 13.44
C LEU A 396 20.00 -32.66 12.22
N GLY A 397 19.84 -31.53 11.55
CA GLY A 397 20.56 -31.19 10.31
C GLY A 397 19.66 -30.74 9.17
N SER A 398 18.33 -30.78 9.34
CA SER A 398 17.45 -30.13 8.37
C SER A 398 17.71 -28.62 8.38
N SER A 399 17.63 -27.99 7.21
CA SER A 399 17.90 -26.55 7.12
C SER A 399 16.78 -25.71 7.75
N CYS A 400 15.61 -26.33 7.99
CA CYS A 400 14.40 -25.73 8.53
C CYS A 400 13.62 -26.68 9.48
N PRO A 401 14.10 -26.96 10.70
CA PRO A 401 13.35 -27.71 11.71
C PRO A 401 12.25 -26.83 12.32
N TRP A 402 11.17 -26.61 11.57
CA TRP A 402 10.08 -25.72 11.98
C TRP A 402 9.25 -26.33 13.11
N LEU A 403 8.88 -25.54 14.12
CA LEU A 403 7.97 -25.92 15.21
C LEU A 403 6.54 -25.42 14.97
N LEU A 404 6.42 -24.33 14.22
CA LEU A 404 5.17 -23.79 13.70
C LEU A 404 5.47 -23.26 12.28
N ARG A 405 4.56 -23.47 11.32
CA ARG A 405 4.69 -22.97 9.95
C ARG A 405 3.39 -22.35 9.43
N SER A 406 3.51 -21.35 8.57
CA SER A 406 2.39 -20.76 7.84
C SER A 406 1.93 -21.68 6.70
N PRO A 407 0.79 -21.37 6.06
CA PRO A 407 0.51 -21.85 4.72
C PRO A 407 1.65 -21.49 3.74
N GLU A 408 1.74 -22.22 2.62
CA GLU A 408 2.66 -21.86 1.54
C GLU A 408 2.36 -20.44 1.05
N THR A 409 3.40 -19.61 0.97
CA THR A 409 3.26 -18.20 0.60
C THR A 409 4.54 -17.67 -0.01
N ASP A 410 4.40 -16.85 -1.04
CA ASP A 410 5.50 -16.10 -1.61
C ASP A 410 5.59 -14.67 -1.02
N SER A 411 4.74 -14.30 -0.04
CA SER A 411 4.76 -12.94 0.56
C SER A 411 6.01 -12.71 1.39
N PHE A 412 6.72 -11.61 1.10
CA PHE A 412 7.93 -11.17 1.80
C PHE A 412 7.67 -10.58 3.18
N ASN A 413 6.41 -10.32 3.52
CA ASN A 413 6.02 -9.71 4.78
C ASN A 413 5.25 -10.72 5.62
N LEU A 414 5.79 -11.08 6.79
CA LEU A 414 5.15 -11.98 7.74
C LEU A 414 3.73 -11.52 8.12
N MET A 415 3.48 -10.20 8.11
CA MET A 415 2.20 -9.60 8.50
C MET A 415 1.08 -9.83 7.47
N GLU A 416 1.43 -10.10 6.21
CA GLU A 416 0.47 -10.34 5.13
C GLU A 416 0.05 -11.81 5.04
N VAL A 417 0.68 -12.68 5.83
CA VAL A 417 0.45 -14.12 5.77
C VAL A 417 -0.82 -14.47 6.54
N LEU A 418 -1.93 -14.55 5.80
CA LEU A 418 -3.23 -14.97 6.30
C LEU A 418 -3.38 -16.50 6.16
N GLY A 419 -4.12 -17.11 7.08
CA GLY A 419 -4.56 -18.50 7.00
C GLY A 419 -4.20 -19.36 8.21
N ASP A 420 -4.45 -20.65 8.08
CA ASP A 420 -4.34 -21.64 9.14
C ASP A 420 -2.89 -22.09 9.34
N TRP A 421 -2.32 -21.73 10.50
CA TRP A 421 -0.95 -22.10 10.85
C TRP A 421 -0.88 -23.54 11.36
N SER A 422 0.13 -24.28 10.88
CA SER A 422 0.39 -25.64 11.32
C SER A 422 1.40 -25.66 12.46
N ILE A 423 1.03 -26.23 13.60
CA ILE A 423 1.88 -26.37 14.80
C ILE A 423 2.26 -27.84 15.03
N TRP A 424 3.46 -28.06 15.54
CA TRP A 424 3.92 -29.38 15.95
C TRP A 424 3.65 -29.60 17.45
N THR A 425 2.84 -30.60 17.78
CA THR A 425 2.53 -30.99 19.18
C THR A 425 2.90 -32.44 19.46
N GLY A 426 3.86 -32.99 18.69
CA GLY A 426 4.09 -34.42 18.53
C GLY A 426 3.33 -34.99 17.33
N THR A 427 2.24 -34.34 16.95
CA THR A 427 1.56 -34.46 15.66
C THR A 427 1.35 -33.08 15.04
N ILE A 428 1.08 -33.02 13.74
CA ILE A 428 0.78 -31.75 13.06
C ILE A 428 -0.68 -31.40 13.34
N SER A 429 -0.92 -30.25 13.97
CA SER A 429 -2.24 -29.65 14.14
C SER A 429 -2.36 -28.41 13.25
N THR A 430 -3.44 -28.30 12.48
CA THR A 430 -3.62 -27.23 11.47
C THR A 430 -4.28 -25.97 12.01
N ASN A 431 -4.75 -25.95 13.25
CA ASN A 431 -5.54 -24.83 13.79
C ASN A 431 -4.78 -24.07 14.88
N ALA A 432 -3.49 -23.78 14.63
CA ALA A 432 -2.68 -23.06 15.60
C ALA A 432 -3.11 -21.60 15.67
N ALA A 433 -3.45 -21.13 16.87
CA ALA A 433 -3.64 -19.70 17.10
C ALA A 433 -2.28 -19.01 17.07
N PHE A 434 -2.00 -18.27 16.01
CA PHE A 434 -0.81 -17.45 15.88
C PHE A 434 -1.20 -16.07 15.35
N ARG A 435 -0.79 -15.03 16.07
CA ARG A 435 -1.01 -13.64 15.69
C ARG A 435 0.28 -12.87 15.81
N THR A 436 0.55 -12.04 14.82
CA THR A 436 1.63 -11.06 14.85
C THR A 436 1.04 -9.66 14.80
N THR A 437 1.75 -8.69 15.36
CA THR A 437 1.49 -7.25 15.23
C THR A 437 2.81 -6.52 15.06
N CYS A 438 2.84 -5.44 14.27
CA CYS A 438 4.02 -4.59 14.17
C CYS A 438 4.08 -3.67 15.39
N ASN A 439 5.23 -3.54 16.04
CA ASN A 439 5.41 -2.72 17.24
C ASN A 439 5.62 -1.22 16.93
N PHE A 440 5.35 -0.81 15.69
CA PHE A 440 5.43 0.58 15.27
C PHE A 440 4.08 1.28 15.49
N CYS A 441 4.08 2.45 16.12
CA CYS A 441 2.89 3.29 16.25
C CYS A 441 2.95 4.49 15.28
N LYS A 442 1.78 5.02 14.90
CA LYS A 442 1.63 6.30 14.18
C LYS A 442 0.90 7.33 15.01
N THR A 443 -0.13 6.89 15.70
CA THR A 443 -1.08 7.73 16.42
C THR A 443 -1.25 7.22 17.85
N TYR A 444 -1.91 8.00 18.70
CA TYR A 444 -2.26 7.58 20.05
C TYR A 444 -3.25 6.40 20.07
N VAL A 445 -3.98 6.16 18.96
CA VAL A 445 -4.86 5.00 18.81
C VAL A 445 -4.07 3.69 18.81
N ASP A 446 -2.90 3.69 18.16
CA ASP A 446 -1.99 2.53 18.13
C ASP A 446 -1.37 2.23 19.51
N CYS A 447 -1.45 3.20 20.43
CA CYS A 447 -1.06 3.11 21.83
C CYS A 447 -2.27 2.93 22.76
N ASN A 448 -3.36 2.34 22.25
CA ASN A 448 -4.61 2.06 22.97
C ASN A 448 -5.22 3.28 23.69
N TYR A 449 -4.99 4.50 23.20
CA TYR A 449 -5.42 5.75 23.86
C TYR A 449 -4.84 5.97 25.26
N HIS A 450 -3.83 5.18 25.64
CA HIS A 450 -3.21 5.15 26.97
C HIS A 450 -1.73 5.55 26.91
N GLY A 451 -1.34 6.20 25.82
CA GLY A 451 0.01 6.66 25.58
C GLY A 451 0.10 7.58 24.36
N VAL A 452 1.29 8.11 24.15
CA VAL A 452 1.64 8.93 22.99
C VAL A 452 2.66 8.21 22.13
N CYS A 453 2.50 8.29 20.82
CA CYS A 453 3.47 7.74 19.90
C CYS A 453 4.65 8.72 19.71
N ILE A 454 5.85 8.32 20.14
CA ILE A 454 7.08 9.10 20.00
C ILE A 454 8.10 8.25 19.25
N ASP A 455 8.57 8.73 18.10
CA ASP A 455 9.54 8.05 17.23
C ASP A 455 9.14 6.61 16.86
N GLY A 456 7.85 6.38 16.66
CA GLY A 456 7.31 5.06 16.30
C GLY A 456 7.20 4.09 17.47
N ARG A 457 7.40 4.54 18.71
CA ARG A 457 7.22 3.75 19.93
C ARG A 457 6.17 4.36 20.83
N CYS A 458 5.35 3.52 21.46
CA CYS A 458 4.37 4.00 22.43
C CYS A 458 5.06 4.33 23.75
N VAL A 459 4.87 5.57 24.20
CA VAL A 459 5.23 6.01 25.56
C VAL A 459 3.95 6.09 26.36
N CYS A 460 3.79 5.16 27.29
CA CYS A 460 2.57 5.02 28.09
C CYS A 460 2.42 6.15 29.10
N GLU A 461 1.18 6.46 29.44
CA GLU A 461 0.82 7.49 30.41
C GLU A 461 1.41 7.17 31.79
N ILE A 462 1.93 8.20 32.47
CA ILE A 462 2.57 8.10 33.77
C ILE A 462 1.69 8.82 34.79
N SER A 463 1.50 8.22 35.97
CA SER A 463 0.75 8.80 37.07
C SER A 463 1.53 9.96 37.70
N GLU A 464 0.88 11.12 37.85
CA GLU A 464 1.48 12.31 38.48
C GLU A 464 1.81 12.10 39.96
N SER A 465 1.12 11.17 40.63
CA SER A 465 1.23 10.97 42.08
C SER A 465 2.48 10.20 42.50
N ASP A 466 2.91 9.23 41.69
CA ASP A 466 4.00 8.30 42.01
C ASP A 466 5.05 8.19 40.89
N GLY A 467 4.84 8.87 39.76
CA GLY A 467 5.74 8.84 38.62
C GLY A 467 5.84 7.49 37.93
N ARG A 468 4.88 6.57 38.17
CA ARG A 468 4.89 5.22 37.59
C ARG A 468 3.93 5.11 36.39
N PRO A 469 4.24 4.28 35.39
CA PRO A 469 3.36 4.07 34.25
C PRO A 469 2.00 3.50 34.70
N LEU A 470 0.91 4.15 34.29
CA LEU A 470 -0.47 3.70 34.51
C LEU A 470 -0.83 2.52 33.61
N TYR A 471 -0.17 2.42 32.47
CA TYR A 471 -0.33 1.37 31.48
C TYR A 471 1.03 0.83 31.06
N THR A 472 1.06 -0.45 30.72
CA THR A 472 2.24 -1.21 30.35
C THR A 472 1.96 -2.01 29.07
N GLY A 473 3.01 -2.62 28.52
CA GLY A 473 2.96 -3.30 27.22
C GLY A 473 3.53 -2.43 26.11
N GLU A 474 3.87 -3.05 24.98
CA GLU A 474 4.49 -2.37 23.84
C GLU A 474 3.54 -1.34 23.19
N HIS A 475 2.23 -1.51 23.36
CA HIS A 475 1.20 -0.62 22.87
C HIS A 475 0.36 0.01 24.01
N CYS A 476 0.85 -0.01 25.25
CA CYS A 476 0.12 0.47 26.42
C CYS A 476 -1.25 -0.22 26.61
N GLU A 477 -1.35 -1.48 26.19
CA GLU A 477 -2.60 -2.24 26.18
C GLU A 477 -2.97 -2.85 27.55
N HIS A 478 -2.07 -2.79 28.53
CA HIS A 478 -2.25 -3.42 29.83
C HIS A 478 -2.32 -2.37 30.92
N PRO A 479 -3.34 -2.40 31.80
CA PRO A 479 -3.32 -1.55 32.98
C PRO A 479 -2.18 -1.96 33.89
N ARG A 480 -1.69 -1.01 34.69
CA ARG A 480 -0.70 -1.26 35.73
C ARG A 480 -1.14 -2.44 36.59
N ALA A 481 -0.22 -3.38 36.76
CA ALA A 481 -0.45 -4.57 37.57
C ALA A 481 -0.76 -4.17 39.02
N CYS A 482 -1.78 -4.81 39.61
CA CYS A 482 -2.10 -4.64 41.02
C CYS A 482 -0.97 -5.24 41.88
N GLU A 483 -0.71 -4.67 43.05
CA GLU A 483 0.26 -5.28 43.98
C GLU A 483 -0.23 -6.66 44.47
N ARG A 484 -1.55 -6.79 44.63
CA ARG A 484 -2.21 -8.03 45.05
C ARG A 484 -3.45 -8.29 44.22
N LEU A 485 -3.67 -9.57 43.89
CA LEU A 485 -4.91 -10.06 43.27
C LEU A 485 -5.57 -11.07 44.21
N VAL A 486 -6.91 -11.06 44.22
CA VAL A 486 -7.71 -12.09 44.88
C VAL A 486 -8.44 -12.85 43.79
N GLY A 487 -8.11 -14.13 43.64
CA GLY A 487 -8.81 -15.00 42.70
C GLY A 487 -10.23 -15.30 43.18
N ASN A 488 -11.10 -15.74 42.27
CA ASN A 488 -12.48 -16.11 42.61
C ASN A 488 -12.57 -17.24 43.66
N GLY A 489 -11.54 -18.08 43.77
CA GLY A 489 -11.42 -19.12 44.79
C GLY A 489 -10.85 -18.64 46.14
N GLY A 490 -10.69 -17.34 46.35
CA GLY A 490 -10.13 -16.78 47.59
C GLY A 490 -8.59 -16.77 47.66
N GLY A 491 -7.91 -17.49 46.76
CA GLY A 491 -6.45 -17.48 46.65
C GLY A 491 -5.90 -16.08 46.43
N ARG A 492 -4.87 -15.72 47.21
CA ARG A 492 -4.22 -14.40 47.15
C ARG A 492 -2.92 -14.49 46.36
N TRP A 493 -2.70 -13.55 45.48
CA TRP A 493 -1.52 -13.47 44.65
C TRP A 493 -0.82 -12.14 44.90
N GLU A 494 0.50 -12.16 44.97
CA GLU A 494 1.31 -10.96 45.14
C GLU A 494 2.26 -10.80 43.97
N ILE A 495 2.39 -9.57 43.47
CA ILE A 495 3.29 -9.28 42.36
C ILE A 495 4.74 -9.51 42.79
N LEU A 496 5.51 -10.20 41.96
CA LEU A 496 6.93 -10.40 42.19
C LEU A 496 7.66 -9.08 42.00
N SER A 497 8.32 -8.60 43.05
CA SER A 497 9.19 -7.41 42.97
C SER A 497 10.61 -7.83 42.61
N LYS A 498 11.23 -7.11 41.68
CA LYS A 498 12.64 -7.27 41.29
C LYS A 498 13.53 -6.47 42.23
N ASP A 499 13.18 -5.21 42.45
CA ASP A 499 13.78 -4.28 43.40
C ASP A 499 12.66 -3.47 44.09
N ASP A 500 12.99 -2.65 45.11
CA ASP A 500 12.00 -1.86 45.90
C ASP A 500 11.04 -0.98 45.06
N ASN A 501 11.39 -0.70 43.80
CA ASN A 501 10.61 0.14 42.89
C ASN A 501 10.26 -0.51 41.53
N THR A 502 10.68 -1.75 41.27
CA THR A 502 10.41 -2.40 39.98
C THR A 502 9.80 -3.78 40.17
N HIS A 503 8.70 -4.03 39.47
CA HIS A 503 8.06 -5.35 39.47
C HIS A 503 8.56 -6.19 38.31
N TRP A 504 8.59 -7.50 38.50
CA TRP A 504 8.79 -8.43 37.41
C TRP A 504 7.60 -8.34 36.47
N THR A 505 7.90 -7.93 35.24
CA THR A 505 6.93 -7.93 34.15
C THR A 505 7.40 -8.85 33.04
N VAL A 506 6.43 -9.48 32.38
CA VAL A 506 6.65 -10.30 31.18
C VAL A 506 5.69 -9.76 30.13
N TYR A 507 6.23 -9.15 29.07
CA TYR A 507 5.45 -8.44 28.04
C TYR A 507 4.52 -7.37 28.61
N GLY A 508 5.04 -6.59 29.55
CA GLY A 508 4.29 -5.55 30.25
C GLY A 508 3.29 -6.07 31.30
N ARG A 509 3.06 -7.38 31.42
CA ARG A 509 2.15 -7.93 32.44
C ARG A 509 2.91 -8.26 33.71
N GLY A 510 2.35 -7.90 34.86
CA GLY A 510 2.92 -8.28 36.15
C GLY A 510 2.97 -9.80 36.33
N VAL A 511 4.08 -10.29 36.88
CA VAL A 511 4.23 -11.69 37.28
C VAL A 511 3.81 -11.81 38.73
N TYR A 512 2.94 -12.75 39.03
CA TYR A 512 2.42 -12.96 40.37
C TYR A 512 2.89 -14.29 40.95
N ARG A 513 3.15 -14.29 42.26
CA ARG A 513 3.35 -15.49 43.07
C ARG A 513 2.09 -15.73 43.89
N LEU A 514 1.62 -16.97 43.93
CA LEU A 514 0.57 -17.37 44.86
C LEU A 514 1.13 -17.27 46.28
N LEU A 515 0.52 -16.44 47.12
CA LEU A 515 0.74 -16.46 48.55
C LEU A 515 -0.13 -17.59 49.08
N ASP A 516 0.50 -18.61 49.66
CA ASP A 516 -0.11 -19.87 50.06
C ASP A 516 -1.58 -19.74 50.42
N GLU A 517 -2.42 -20.59 49.82
CA GLU A 517 -3.72 -20.91 50.40
C GLU A 517 -3.42 -21.33 51.84
N GLU A 518 -3.76 -20.49 52.82
CA GLU A 518 -3.75 -20.92 54.22
C GLU A 518 -4.42 -22.28 54.23
N ALA A 519 -3.64 -23.29 54.62
CA ALA A 519 -3.95 -24.69 54.59
C ALA A 519 -5.17 -24.98 55.47
N ASN A 520 -6.35 -24.60 55.01
CA ASN A 520 -7.63 -25.08 55.49
C ASN A 520 -7.94 -26.40 54.78
N SER A 521 -6.95 -27.29 54.77
CA SER A 521 -7.17 -28.72 54.83
C SER A 521 -7.60 -29.10 56.27
N THR A 522 -8.65 -28.46 56.79
CA THR A 522 -9.57 -29.21 57.66
C THR A 522 -10.47 -29.97 56.71
N ILE A 523 -10.04 -31.19 56.40
CA ILE A 523 -10.89 -32.28 55.95
C ILE A 523 -12.11 -32.28 56.88
N SER A 524 -13.24 -31.81 56.37
CA SER A 524 -14.56 -32.18 56.87
C SER A 524 -14.95 -33.41 56.05
N ASP A 525 -14.39 -34.56 56.42
CA ASP A 525 -15.12 -35.82 56.30
C ASP A 525 -16.34 -35.67 57.22
N ASP A 526 -17.47 -35.21 56.67
CA ASP A 526 -18.80 -35.51 57.19
C ASP A 526 -19.88 -35.06 56.18
N HIS A 527 -20.56 -36.05 55.60
CA HIS A 527 -21.82 -36.01 54.82
C HIS A 527 -21.72 -35.44 53.38
N VAL A 528 -22.02 -36.16 52.28
CA VAL A 528 -22.99 -37.24 51.97
C VAL A 528 -22.45 -38.07 50.80
#